data_AF-A0A7C6R456-F1
#
_entry.id   AF-A0A7C6R456-F1
#
_cell.length_a   1.000
_cell.length_b   1.000
_cell.length_c   1.000
_cell.angle_alpha   90.00
_cell.angle_beta   90.00
_cell.angle_gamma   90.00
#
_symmetry.space_group_name_H-M   'P 1'
#
loop_
_entity.id
_entity.type
_entity.pdbx_description
1 polymer ?
#
loop_
_entity_poly.entity_id
_entity_poly.type
_entity_poly.pdbx_seq_one_letter_code
_entity_poly.pdbx_strand_id
1 'polypeptide(L)'
;MNIQKAVEFFLDNQDLIPVFVMPRGDYAVPVHNKRDLFLVVEKEGQGIFVARLAPDLMNLKEINEEAAEEARQFIYRRLREANLADRH
;
A
#
# COMPACT_ATOMS: atom_id res chain seq x y z
N MET A 1 6.57 -11.20 7.58
CA MET A 1 5.85 -10.87 6.34
C MET A 1 6.90 -10.48 5.33
N ASN A 2 6.86 -11.02 4.12
CA ASN A 2 7.72 -10.57 3.02
C ASN A 2 6.89 -9.72 2.05
N ILE A 3 7.55 -9.08 1.09
CA ILE A 3 6.88 -8.23 0.10
C ILE A 3 5.84 -9.00 -0.73
N GLN A 4 6.14 -10.24 -1.13
CA GLN A 4 5.22 -11.07 -1.91
C GLN A 4 3.88 -11.28 -1.21
N LYS A 5 3.89 -11.71 0.06
CA LYS A 5 2.67 -11.93 0.85
C LYS A 5 1.90 -10.65 1.13
N ALA A 6 2.60 -9.52 1.25
CA ALA A 6 1.98 -8.21 1.41
C ALA A 6 1.25 -7.77 0.12
N VAL A 7 1.85 -8.06 -1.03
CA VAL A 7 1.25 -7.81 -2.34
C VAL A 7 0.06 -8.73 -2.60
N GLU A 8 0.20 -10.04 -2.36
CA GLU A 8 -0.92 -11.00 -2.44
C GLU A 8 -2.11 -10.54 -1.59
N PHE A 9 -1.86 -10.16 -0.33
CA PHE A 9 -2.91 -9.65 0.56
C PHE A 9 -3.60 -8.40 0.00
N PHE A 10 -2.84 -7.45 -0.56
CA PHE A 10 -3.40 -6.26 -1.20
C PHE A 10 -4.27 -6.63 -2.41
N LEU A 11 -3.79 -7.50 -3.29
CA LEU A 11 -4.52 -7.93 -4.49
C LEU A 11 -5.81 -8.67 -4.15
N ASP A 12 -5.78 -9.55 -3.13
CA ASP A 12 -6.93 -10.34 -2.70
C ASP A 12 -8.03 -9.52 -2.02
N ASN A 13 -7.70 -8.33 -1.51
CA ASN A 13 -8.59 -7.50 -0.68
C ASN A 13 -8.66 -6.04 -1.17
N GLN A 14 -8.34 -5.79 -2.44
CA GLN A 14 -8.18 -4.44 -2.99
C GLN A 14 -9.39 -3.54 -2.69
N ASP A 15 -10.61 -4.07 -2.80
CA ASP A 15 -11.86 -3.31 -2.59
C ASP A 15 -12.20 -3.05 -1.11
N LEU A 16 -11.51 -3.73 -0.18
CA LEU A 16 -11.83 -3.72 1.25
C LEU A 16 -10.74 -3.06 2.10
N ILE A 17 -9.55 -2.83 1.53
CA ILE A 17 -8.42 -2.26 2.25
C ILE A 17 -8.46 -0.72 2.16
N PRO A 18 -8.41 0.00 3.30
CA PRO A 18 -8.27 1.44 3.29
C PRO A 18 -6.88 1.83 2.75
N VAL A 19 -6.82 2.91 1.99
CA VAL A 19 -5.57 3.50 1.53
C VAL A 19 -5.25 4.73 2.38
N PHE A 20 -4.00 4.83 2.81
CA PHE A 20 -3.50 5.98 3.54
C PHE A 20 -2.46 6.73 2.73
N VAL A 21 -2.37 8.03 2.98
CA VAL A 21 -1.30 8.90 2.46
C VAL A 21 -0.33 9.23 3.57
N MET A 22 0.95 8.93 3.34
CA MET A 22 2.06 9.32 4.20
C MET A 22 2.37 10.82 4.04
N PRO A 23 3.06 11.47 5.01
CA PRO A 23 3.37 12.90 4.93
C PRO A 23 4.10 13.37 3.66
N ARG A 24 4.82 12.46 2.98
CA ARG A 24 5.53 12.73 1.71
C ARG A 24 4.67 12.51 0.46
N GLY A 25 3.41 12.10 0.62
CA GLY A 25 2.51 11.78 -0.49
C GLY A 25 2.54 10.33 -0.95
N ASP A 26 3.37 9.48 -0.32
CA ASP A 26 3.43 8.05 -0.60
C ASP A 26 2.17 7.33 -0.12
N TYR A 27 1.81 6.24 -0.79
CA TYR A 27 0.66 5.44 -0.38
C TYR A 27 1.09 4.32 0.57
N ALA A 28 0.30 4.13 1.62
CA ALA A 28 0.45 3.04 2.57
C ALA A 28 -0.86 2.27 2.66
N VAL A 29 -0.80 0.96 2.45
CA VAL A 29 -1.94 0.05 2.62
C VAL A 29 -1.64 -0.94 3.73
N PRO A 30 -2.55 -1.13 4.70
CA PRO A 30 -2.33 -2.10 5.77
C PRO A 30 -2.31 -3.50 5.18
N VAL A 31 -1.32 -4.28 5.59
CA VAL A 31 -1.19 -5.67 5.18
C VAL A 31 -1.28 -6.55 6.43
N HIS A 32 -2.28 -7.43 6.46
CA HIS A 32 -2.60 -8.35 7.57
C HIS A 32 -3.23 -7.72 8.83
N ASN A 33 -3.68 -8.57 9.76
CA ASN A 33 -4.33 -8.21 11.03
C ASN A 33 -3.37 -7.60 12.07
N LYS A 34 -2.14 -7.24 11.69
CA LYS A 34 -1.17 -6.59 12.58
C LYS A 34 -1.30 -5.08 12.39
N ARG A 35 -1.64 -4.38 13.47
CA ARG A 35 -2.10 -2.97 13.49
C ARG A 35 -1.13 -1.91 12.96
N ASP A 36 0.05 -2.30 12.48
CA ASP A 36 1.14 -1.37 12.22
C ASP A 36 2.04 -1.83 11.07
N LEU A 37 1.62 -2.83 10.27
CA LEU A 37 2.37 -3.30 9.11
C LEU A 37 1.71 -2.84 7.80
N PHE A 38 2.49 -2.17 6.95
CA PHE A 38 1.99 -1.56 5.73
C PHE A 38 2.85 -1.97 4.53
N LEU A 39 2.20 -2.15 3.38
CA LEU A 39 2.84 -2.06 2.08
C LEU A 39 2.88 -0.59 1.70
N VAL A 40 4.09 -0.06 1.51
CA VAL A 40 4.33 1.33 1.12
C VAL A 40 4.77 1.36 -0.33
N VAL A 41 4.16 2.29 -1.08
CA VAL A 41 4.48 2.56 -2.48
C VAL A 41 4.81 4.03 -2.63
N GLU A 42 6.05 4.30 -3.01
CA GLU A 42 6.50 5.68 -3.23
C GLU A 42 5.81 6.29 -4.45
N LYS A 43 5.36 7.54 -4.31
CA LYS A 43 4.69 8.25 -5.40
C LYS A 43 5.68 8.91 -6.36
N GLU A 44 6.73 9.52 -5.81
CA GLU A 44 7.78 10.21 -6.58
C GLU A 44 9.02 9.32 -6.82
N GLY A 45 9.15 8.25 -6.05
CA GLY A 45 10.26 7.29 -6.14
C GLY A 45 9.87 5.96 -6.78
N GLN A 46 10.84 5.03 -6.81
CA GLN A 46 10.62 3.66 -7.30
C GLN A 46 10.42 2.65 -6.17
N GLY A 47 10.47 3.08 -4.90
CA GLY A 47 10.40 2.19 -3.74
C GLY A 47 9.05 1.52 -3.59
N ILE A 48 9.10 0.20 -3.43
CA ILE A 48 7.97 -0.64 -2.98
C ILE A 48 8.52 -1.52 -1.86
N PHE A 49 7.99 -1.38 -0.65
CA PHE A 49 8.52 -2.09 0.50
C PHE A 49 7.47 -2.29 1.59
N VAL A 50 7.74 -3.25 2.47
CA VAL A 50 6.91 -3.49 3.65
C VAL A 50 7.56 -2.80 4.84
N ALA A 51 6.82 -1.91 5.50
CA ALA A 51 7.30 -1.17 6.66
C ALA A 51 6.39 -1.40 7.86
N ARG A 52 6.99 -1.41 9.06
CA ARG A 52 6.23 -1.26 10.29
C ARG A 52 6.19 0.22 10.63
N LEU A 53 4.99 0.81 10.62
CA LEU A 53 4.79 2.22 10.98
C LEU A 53 4.31 2.26 12.43
N ALA A 54 5.14 2.78 13.33
CA ALA A 54 4.71 3.01 14.71
C ALA A 54 3.61 4.10 14.75
N PRO A 55 2.70 4.08 15.74
CA PRO A 55 1.63 5.07 15.87
C PRO A 55 2.14 6.52 15.84
N ASP A 56 3.29 6.77 16.46
CA ASP A 56 3.91 8.09 16.52
C ASP A 56 4.48 8.57 15.17
N LEU A 57 4.68 7.65 14.23
CA LEU A 57 5.11 7.90 12.85
C LEU A 57 3.92 7.90 11.87
N MET A 58 2.72 7.52 12.33
CA MET A 58 1.49 7.52 11.54
C MET A 58 0.81 8.89 11.58
N ASN A 59 1.37 9.87 10.87
CA ASN A 59 0.53 10.95 10.30
C ASN A 59 -0.13 10.45 8.99
N LEU A 60 -0.70 9.25 9.05
CA LEU A 60 -1.42 8.65 7.94
C LEU A 60 -2.79 9.30 7.84
N LYS A 61 -3.04 9.94 6.70
CA LYS A 61 -4.38 10.45 6.40
C LYS A 61 -5.09 9.40 5.56
N GLU A 62 -6.19 8.87 6.09
CA GLU A 62 -7.14 8.11 5.29
C GLU A 62 -7.73 9.04 4.24
N ILE A 63 -7.78 8.57 3.00
CA ILE A 63 -8.35 9.33 1.89
C ILE A 63 -9.77 8.87 1.59
N ASN A 64 -10.57 9.74 0.99
CA ASN A 64 -11.94 9.42 0.62
C ASN A 64 -11.97 8.31 -0.45
N GLU A 65 -13.13 7.68 -0.64
CA GLU A 65 -13.26 6.51 -1.50
C GLU A 65 -12.86 6.77 -2.97
N GLU A 66 -13.18 7.95 -3.49
CA GLU A 66 -12.82 8.35 -4.86
C GLU A 66 -11.29 8.42 -5.04
N ALA A 67 -10.59 9.09 -4.13
CA ALA A 67 -9.14 9.15 -4.14
C ALA A 67 -8.50 7.80 -3.78
N ALA A 68 -9.15 6.98 -2.97
CA ALA A 68 -8.70 5.64 -2.63
C ALA A 68 -8.68 4.75 -3.87
N GLU A 69 -9.69 4.85 -4.74
CA GLU A 69 -9.72 4.10 -5.98
C GLU A 69 -8.56 4.47 -6.92
N GLU A 70 -8.32 5.76 -7.12
CA GLU A 70 -7.15 6.23 -7.89
C GLU A 70 -5.83 5.73 -7.30
N ALA A 71 -5.71 5.74 -5.96
CA ALA A 71 -4.52 5.27 -5.28
C ALA A 71 -4.33 3.75 -5.42
N ARG A 72 -5.41 2.95 -5.35
CA ARG A 72 -5.37 1.50 -5.57
C ARG A 72 -4.93 1.17 -6.99
N GLN A 73 -5.45 1.88 -8.00
CA GLN A 73 -5.04 1.72 -9.39
C GLN A 73 -3.56 2.09 -9.59
N PHE A 74 -3.10 3.18 -8.95
CA PHE A 74 -1.68 3.56 -8.96
C PHE A 74 -0.80 2.47 -8.34
N ILE A 75 -1.16 1.99 -7.14
CA ILE A 75 -0.44 0.91 -6.44
C ILE A 75 -0.36 -0.32 -7.33
N TYR A 76 -1.50 -0.78 -7.87
CA TYR A 76 -1.54 -1.93 -8.77
C TYR A 76 -0.63 -1.78 -9.98
N ARG A 77 -0.65 -0.61 -10.63
CA ARG A 77 0.25 -0.31 -11.76
C ARG A 77 1.72 -0.42 -11.35
N ARG A 78 2.11 0.18 -10.22
CA ARG A 78 3.49 0.14 -9.71
C ARG A 78 3.94 -1.28 -9.37
N LEU A 79 3.04 -2.08 -8.79
CA LEU A 79 3.32 -3.49 -8.49
C LEU A 79 3.56 -4.30 -9.76
N ARG A 80 2.80 -4.05 -10.83
CA ARG A 80 3.02 -4.68 -12.14
C ARG A 80 4.35 -4.26 -12.77
N GLU A 81 4.68 -2.97 -12.74
CA GLU A 81 5.95 -2.45 -13.25
C GLU A 81 7.17 -3.07 -12.52
N ALA A 82 7.00 -3.43 -11.25
CA ALA A 82 8.01 -4.12 -10.45
C ALA A 82 7.99 -5.66 -10.60
N ASN A 83 7.14 -6.22 -11.46
CA ASN A 83 6.88 -7.67 -11.60
C ASN A 83 6.46 -8.36 -10.28
N LEU A 84 5.79 -7.62 -9.39
CA LEU A 84 5.26 -8.11 -8.12
C LEU A 84 3.78 -8.56 -8.23
N ALA A 85 3.08 -8.10 -9.27
CA ALA A 85 1.65 -8.38 -9.49
C ALA A 85 1.40 -9.04 -10.86
N ASP A 86 2.21 -10.03 -11.23
CA ASP A 86 1.95 -10.85 -12.42
C ASP A 86 1.00 -12.01 -12.10
N ARG A 87 0.01 -12.19 -12.98
CA ARG A 87 -0.97 -13.28 -12.95
C ARG A 87 -0.24 -14.63 -12.94
N HIS A 88 -0.49 -15.43 -11.92
CA HIS A 88 -0.44 -16.90 -12.05
C HIS A 88 -1.71 -17.39 -12.77
#